data_AF-A0A2M8IYR2-F1
#
_entry.id   AF-A0A2M8IYR2-F1
#
_cell.length_a   1.000
_cell.length_b   1.000
_cell.length_c   1.000
_cell.angle_alpha   90.00
_cell.angle_beta   90.00
_cell.angle_gamma   90.00
#
_symmetry.space_group_name_H-M   'P 1'
#
loop_
_entity.id
_entity.type
_entity.pdbx_description
1 polymer ?
#
loop_
_entity_poly.entity_id
_entity_poly.type
_entity_poly.pdbx_seq_one_letter_code
_entity_poly.pdbx_strand_id
1 'polypeptide(L)' 'ADVKARDERDSSRSAAPLRPAEDAVVLDTSELDIEAAVAAAVATVAARRG' A
#
# COMPACT_ATOMS: atom_id res chain seq x y z
N ALA A 1 -6.99 7.28 -17.13
CA ALA A 1 -8.16 6.40 -17.26
C ALA A 1 -7.81 4.92 -17.06
N ASP A 2 -6.57 4.50 -17.31
CA ASP A 2 -6.16 3.08 -17.25
C ASP A 2 -6.01 2.50 -15.82
N VAL A 3 -5.61 3.32 -14.85
CA VAL A 3 -5.35 2.89 -13.45
C VAL A 3 -6.61 2.30 -12.79
N LYS A 4 -7.76 2.99 -12.86
CA LYS A 4 -9.00 2.51 -12.23
C LYS A 4 -9.48 1.18 -12.82
N ALA A 5 -9.38 1.02 -14.14
CA ALA A 5 -9.77 -0.23 -14.81
C ALA A 5 -8.83 -1.40 -14.47
N ARG A 6 -7.56 -1.10 -14.18
CA ARG A 6 -6.61 -2.09 -13.65
C ARG A 6 -6.95 -2.47 -12.21
N ASP A 7 -7.22 -1.51 -11.34
CA ASP A 7 -7.52 -1.76 -9.93
C ASP A 7 -8.76 -2.66 -9.75
N GLU A 8 -9.81 -2.44 -10.56
CA GLU A 8 -11.02 -3.27 -10.55
C GLU A 8 -10.75 -4.72 -10.97
N ARG A 9 -9.91 -4.92 -12.00
CA ARG A 9 -9.49 -6.26 -12.44
C ARG A 9 -8.61 -6.95 -11.40
N ASP A 10 -7.65 -6.23 -10.82
CA ASP A 10 -6.71 -6.80 -9.84
C ASP A 10 -7.44 -7.15 -8.52
N SER A 11 -8.49 -6.39 -8.16
CA SER A 11 -9.30 -6.65 -6.96
C SER A 11 -10.28 -7.83 -7.12
N SER A 12 -10.74 -8.12 -8.35
CA SER A 12 -11.73 -9.17 -8.64
C SER A 12 -11.10 -10.53 -9.03
N ARG A 13 -9.78 -10.60 -9.12
CA ARG A 13 -9.04 -11.81 -9.48
C ARG A 13 -9.19 -12.91 -8.42
N SER A 14 -9.48 -14.13 -8.85
CA SER A 14 -9.71 -15.28 -7.96
C SER A 14 -8.46 -15.83 -7.26
N ALA A 15 -7.28 -15.64 -7.84
CA ALA A 15 -6.00 -16.07 -7.27
C ALA A 15 -5.11 -14.86 -6.97
N ALA A 16 -4.70 -14.67 -5.70
CA ALA A 16 -3.97 -13.49 -5.23
C ALA A 16 -4.68 -12.14 -5.53
N PRO A 17 -5.89 -11.92 -4.95
CA PRO A 17 -6.61 -10.66 -5.09
C PRO A 17 -5.82 -9.51 -4.45
N LEU A 18 -6.02 -8.29 -4.97
CA LEU A 18 -5.46 -7.07 -4.39
C LEU A 18 -6.15 -6.71 -3.06
N ARG A 19 -5.76 -7.37 -1.97
CA ARG A 19 -6.26 -7.11 -0.61
C ARG A 19 -5.09 -7.01 0.38
N PRO A 20 -5.08 -6.00 1.27
CA PRO A 20 -4.11 -5.95 2.37
C PRO A 20 -4.23 -7.19 3.27
N ALA A 21 -3.10 -7.66 3.79
CA ALA A 21 -3.09 -8.67 4.85
C ALA A 21 -3.72 -8.13 6.14
N GLU A 22 -4.15 -9.02 7.04
CA GLU A 22 -4.78 -8.61 8.31
C GLU A 22 -3.85 -7.79 9.20
N ASP A 23 -2.54 -8.01 9.12
CA ASP A 23 -1.49 -7.32 9.88
C ASP A 23 -0.79 -6.20 9.08
N ALA A 24 -1.26 -5.94 7.86
CA ALA A 24 -0.69 -4.93 6.98
C ALA A 24 -0.83 -3.53 7.58
N VAL A 25 0.22 -2.71 7.43
CA VAL A 25 0.10 -1.27 7.66
C VAL A 25 -0.35 -0.60 6.38
N VAL A 26 -1.44 0.14 6.45
CA VAL A 26 -1.86 1.03 5.37
C VAL A 26 -1.08 2.33 5.50
N LEU A 27 -0.20 2.59 4.53
CA LEU A 27 0.49 3.86 4.37
C LEU A 27 -0.16 4.62 3.20
N ASP A 28 -0.94 5.65 3.51
CA ASP A 28 -1.49 6.54 2.49
C ASP A 28 -0.43 7.56 2.07
N THR A 29 -0.10 7.57 0.78
CA THR A 29 0.90 8.47 0.19
C THR A 29 0.26 9.52 -0.72
N SER A 30 -1.06 9.67 -0.69
CA SER A 30 -1.81 10.54 -1.61
C SER A 30 -1.39 12.01 -1.54
N GLU A 31 -0.94 12.47 -0.38
CA GLU A 31 -0.47 13.84 -0.14
C GLU A 31 1.03 13.93 0.19
N LEU A 32 1.76 12.83 0.07
CA LEU A 32 3.19 12.78 0.39
C LEU A 32 4.02 12.90 -0.89
N ASP A 33 5.11 13.65 -0.81
CA ASP A 33 6.19 13.50 -1.78
C ASP A 33 6.95 12.18 -1.57
N ILE A 34 7.83 11.86 -2.50
CA ILE A 34 8.56 10.59 -2.51
C ILE A 34 9.41 10.42 -1.25
N GLU A 35 10.09 11.48 -0.81
CA GLU A 35 10.98 11.41 0.35
C GLU A 35 10.18 11.20 1.64
N ALA A 36 9.06 11.92 1.80
CA ALA A 36 8.17 11.78 2.93
C ALA A 36 7.53 10.38 3.01
N ALA A 37 7.11 9.83 1.86
CA ALA A 37 6.58 8.47 1.80
C ALA A 37 7.61 7.42 2.23
N VAL A 38 8.86 7.55 1.76
CA VAL A 38 9.95 6.64 2.14
C VAL A 38 10.27 6.76 3.63
N ALA A 39 10.36 7.98 4.16
CA ALA A 39 10.63 8.21 5.58
C ALA A 39 9.52 7.59 6.48
N ALA A 40 8.25 7.76 6.10
CA ALA A 40 7.12 7.17 6.83
C ALA A 40 7.14 5.63 6.81
N ALA A 41 7.50 5.03 5.67
CA ALA A 41 7.66 3.58 5.56
C ALA A 41 8.79 3.06 6.46
N VAL A 42 9.94 3.71 6.48
CA VAL A 42 11.09 3.34 7.33
C VAL A 42 10.72 3.44 8.81
N ALA A 43 10.08 4.53 9.23
CA ALA A 43 9.64 4.72 10.61
C ALA A 43 8.66 3.63 11.07
N THR A 44 7.71 3.28 10.22
CA THR A 44 6.72 2.20 10.47
C THR A 44 7.40 0.86 10.71
N VAL A 45 8.40 0.52 9.89
CA VAL A 45 9.15 -0.72 10.03
C VAL A 45 10.02 -0.71 11.30
N ALA A 46 10.68 0.41 11.60
CA ALA A 46 11.51 0.54 12.81
C ALA A 46 10.67 0.37 14.09
N ALA A 47 9.48 0.98 14.15
CA ALA A 47 8.58 0.88 15.29
C ALA A 47 8.08 -0.55 15.57
N ARG A 48 8.03 -1.41 14.54
CA ARG A 48 7.61 -2.82 14.68
C ARG A 48 8.76 -3.78 14.98
N ARG A 49 10.01 -3.33 14.87
CA ARG A 49 11.22 -4.14 15.11
C ARG A 49 11.78 -4.00 16.53
N GLY A 50 11.32 -3.02 17.31
CA GLY A 50 11.66 -2.82 18.72
C GLY A 50 10.63 -3.47 19.63
#